data_AF-D8JQK7-F1
#
_entry.id   AF-D8JQK7-F1
#
_cell.length_a   1.000
_cell.length_b   1.000
_cell.length_c   1.000
_cell.angle_alpha   90.00
_cell.angle_beta   90.00
_cell.angle_gamma   90.00
#
_symmetry.space_group_name_H-M   'P 1'
#
loop_
_entity.id
_entity.type
_entity.pdbx_description
1 polymer ?
#
loop_
_entity_poly.entity_id
_entity_poly.type
_entity_poly.pdbx_seq_one_letter_code
_entity_poly.pdbx_strand_id
1 'polypeptide(L)'
;MTYVEGKRGHSDETIVSVCDTEFYSARDGFSAFREIVAAAFMPWFMEHKSDQDFNARIVRLSGEFGSLSRTKMTPLLGLRNKSEISKSPEGSLYANYVISGRLVVTQNDVTVTAEKGDLVLYDSTLPVKHLKLGDTSFEDLAFCIPKERIGRPDKTFDNLLVSKVDIIPPLASCFAFLSHNISSAQPEELAALGGACAALLPISGGRSHEFRPDGIAEDASNHYARELVRFIDARIADAELCPSMAADNLGISVRYVHKQFAMLGTTFSSYVTSRRLERISHDLISGVGANPPISVLAYRWGFRDLSTFIRCFKRKFGCSPREYRSKF
;
A
#
# COMPACT_ATOMS: atom_id res chain seq x y z
N MET A 1 31.53 3.40 3.14
CA MET A 1 31.79 3.83 4.53
C MET A 1 31.60 5.35 4.59
N THR A 2 30.45 5.81 5.05
CA THR A 2 30.23 7.21 5.42
C THR A 2 29.41 7.20 6.71
N TYR A 3 30.14 7.20 7.82
CA TYR A 3 29.63 7.41 9.16
C TYR A 3 29.52 8.93 9.34
N VAL A 4 28.30 9.45 9.53
CA VAL A 4 28.13 10.84 9.98
C VAL A 4 27.68 10.77 11.43
N GLU A 5 28.64 11.02 12.32
CA GLU A 5 28.42 11.17 13.75
C GLU A 5 27.77 12.54 14.00
N GLY A 6 26.47 12.55 14.24
CA GLY A 6 25.73 13.76 14.60
C GLY A 6 26.13 14.20 16.00
N LYS A 7 26.81 15.35 16.10
CA LYS A 7 27.08 16.06 17.35
C LYS A 7 25.77 16.24 18.13
N ARG A 8 25.78 15.96 19.44
CA ARG A 8 24.72 16.35 20.37
C ARG A 8 24.65 17.88 20.44
N GLY A 9 23.82 18.46 19.58
CA GLY A 9 23.38 19.85 19.60
C GLY A 9 21.87 19.89 19.51
N HIS A 10 21.25 20.80 20.24
CA HIS A 10 19.81 21.03 20.28
C HIS A 10 19.39 21.73 18.96
N SER A 11 19.08 20.98 17.89
CA SER A 11 18.57 21.55 16.64
C SER A 11 17.61 20.60 15.90
N ASP A 12 16.47 21.14 15.46
CA ASP A 12 15.44 20.54 14.60
C ASP A 12 15.93 20.22 13.17
N GLU A 13 17.14 19.66 13.04
CA GLU A 13 17.70 19.31 11.73
C GLU A 13 17.16 17.97 11.24
N THR A 14 16.69 17.98 10.00
CA THR A 14 16.29 16.77 9.30
C THR A 14 17.52 15.97 8.89
N ILE A 15 17.63 14.73 9.39
CA ILE A 15 18.78 13.87 9.12
C ILE A 15 18.39 12.84 8.06
N VAL A 16 19.06 12.90 6.91
CA VAL A 16 19.00 11.84 5.89
C VAL A 16 20.20 10.91 6.07
N SER A 17 19.96 9.61 6.21
CA SER A 17 21.02 8.61 6.25
C SER A 17 20.74 7.47 5.27
N VAL A 18 21.80 6.97 4.63
CA VAL A 18 21.73 5.83 3.71
C VAL A 18 22.60 4.71 4.26
N CYS A 19 22.02 3.52 4.37
CA CYS A 19 22.74 2.29 4.60
C CYS A 19 22.53 1.36 3.42
N ASP A 20 23.61 0.77 2.92
CA ASP A 20 23.56 -0.31 1.96
C ASP A 20 24.43 -1.46 2.46
N THR A 21 23.84 -2.64 2.61
CA THR A 21 24.56 -3.82 3.08
C THR A 21 25.48 -4.40 2.00
N GLU A 22 25.38 -3.95 0.75
CA GLU A 22 26.28 -4.36 -0.34
C GLU A 22 27.75 -4.02 -0.05
N PHE A 23 27.99 -3.03 0.83
CA PHE A 23 29.34 -2.64 1.27
C PHE A 23 29.85 -3.42 2.49
N TYR A 24 29.09 -4.40 2.97
CA TYR A 24 29.48 -5.29 4.06
C TYR A 24 29.85 -6.66 3.50
N SER A 25 30.62 -7.44 4.26
CA SER A 25 30.80 -8.85 3.92
C SER A 25 29.45 -9.56 3.95
N ALA A 26 29.27 -10.60 3.13
CA ALA A 26 28.04 -11.41 3.16
C ALA A 26 27.73 -11.99 4.55
N ARG A 27 28.76 -12.19 5.39
CA ARG A 27 28.61 -12.67 6.77
C ARG A 27 28.12 -11.59 7.74
N ASP A 28 28.45 -10.32 7.49
CA ASP A 28 28.21 -9.22 8.42
C ASP A 28 27.02 -8.34 8.04
N GLY A 29 26.60 -8.36 6.76
CA GLY A 29 25.55 -7.50 6.23
C GLY A 29 24.23 -7.60 7.00
N PHE A 30 23.81 -8.81 7.38
CA PHE A 30 22.61 -9.00 8.20
C PHE A 30 22.77 -8.46 9.62
N SER A 31 23.91 -8.68 10.26
CA SER A 31 24.18 -8.15 11.60
C SER A 31 24.16 -6.62 11.61
N ALA A 32 24.81 -5.99 10.63
CA ALA A 32 24.80 -4.54 10.47
C ALA A 32 23.38 -4.00 10.22
N PHE A 33 22.60 -4.67 9.36
CA PHE A 33 21.20 -4.31 9.15
C PHE A 33 20.38 -4.33 10.44
N ARG A 34 20.57 -5.34 11.30
CA ARG A 34 19.85 -5.42 12.58
C ARG A 34 20.16 -4.25 13.50
N GLU A 35 21.44 -3.89 13.61
CA GLU A 35 21.87 -2.75 14.43
C GLU A 35 21.29 -1.44 13.89
N ILE A 36 21.28 -1.27 12.58
CA ILE A 36 20.77 -0.06 11.93
C ILE A 36 19.27 0.06 12.11
N VAL A 37 18.49 -1.01 11.92
CA VAL A 37 17.05 -1.00 12.18
C VAL A 37 16.75 -0.71 13.65
N ALA A 38 17.51 -1.30 14.57
CA ALA A 38 17.33 -1.07 16.01
C ALA A 38 17.60 0.39 16.40
N ALA A 39 18.65 1.00 15.85
CA ALA A 39 18.99 2.40 16.10
C ALA A 39 18.08 3.39 15.35
N ALA A 40 17.60 3.00 14.16
CA ALA A 40 16.82 3.86 13.28
C ALA A 40 15.33 3.92 13.63
N PHE A 41 14.77 2.80 14.10
CA PHE A 41 13.35 2.67 14.41
C PHE A 41 13.18 2.25 15.86
N MET A 42 13.15 0.94 16.11
CA MET A 42 12.97 0.31 17.40
C MET A 42 13.70 -1.03 17.38
N PRO A 43 14.01 -1.63 18.52
CA PRO A 43 14.56 -2.99 18.57
C PRO A 43 13.58 -4.01 17.98
N TRP A 44 14.10 -4.86 17.10
CA TRP A 44 13.41 -6.02 16.53
C TRP A 44 14.32 -7.25 16.63
N PHE A 45 13.71 -8.40 16.87
CA PHE A 45 14.31 -9.67 16.53
C PHE A 45 14.08 -9.93 15.04
N MET A 46 15.10 -10.38 14.32
CA MET A 46 15.01 -10.59 12.88
C MET A 46 15.73 -11.86 12.47
N GLU A 47 15.12 -12.59 11.54
CA GLU A 47 15.65 -13.79 10.91
C GLU A 47 15.42 -13.73 9.40
N HIS A 48 16.38 -14.22 8.63
CA HIS A 48 16.24 -14.47 7.20
C HIS A 48 16.69 -15.91 6.92
N LYS A 49 16.39 -16.42 5.72
CA LYS A 49 16.82 -17.78 5.34
C LYS A 49 18.34 -17.82 5.20
N SER A 50 18.99 -18.72 5.94
CA SER A 50 20.45 -18.80 6.06
C SER A 50 21.17 -19.25 4.78
N ASP A 51 20.43 -19.81 3.81
CA ASP A 51 20.94 -20.28 2.52
C ASP A 51 20.93 -19.19 1.43
N GLN A 52 20.54 -17.95 1.78
CA GLN A 52 20.49 -16.81 0.87
C GLN A 52 21.39 -15.67 1.35
N ASP A 53 22.13 -15.06 0.42
CA ASP A 53 22.88 -13.85 0.72
C ASP A 53 21.92 -12.71 1.11
N PHE A 54 22.21 -12.06 2.23
CA PHE A 54 21.39 -10.95 2.71
C PHE A 54 21.83 -9.62 2.09
N ASN A 55 20.90 -9.00 1.37
CA ASN A 55 21.05 -7.66 0.81
C ASN A 55 19.92 -6.75 1.29
N ALA A 56 20.27 -5.54 1.75
CA ALA A 56 19.32 -4.51 2.11
C ALA A 56 19.89 -3.11 1.90
N ARG A 57 19.02 -2.19 1.48
CA ARG A 57 19.29 -0.77 1.37
C ARG A 57 18.20 0.01 2.08
N ILE A 58 18.59 0.87 3.02
CA ILE A 58 17.71 1.75 3.78
C ILE A 58 18.08 3.19 3.45
N VAL A 59 17.11 3.98 3.02
CA VAL A 59 17.20 5.44 2.98
C VAL A 59 16.27 5.97 4.07
N ARG A 60 16.84 6.56 5.12
CA ARG A 60 16.13 7.02 6.31
C ARG A 60 16.11 8.53 6.37
N LEU A 61 15.00 9.04 6.88
CA LEU A 61 14.73 10.43 7.22
C LEU A 61 14.29 10.48 8.69
N SER A 62 14.87 11.38 9.48
CA SER A 62 14.38 11.72 10.83
C SER A 62 14.04 13.19 10.90
N GLY A 63 12.98 13.54 11.62
CA GLY A 63 12.60 14.93 11.88
C GLY A 63 11.54 15.05 12.98
N GLU A 64 10.92 16.23 13.07
CA GLU A 64 9.84 16.50 14.04
C GLU A 64 8.61 15.60 13.87
N PHE A 65 8.44 14.92 12.75
CA PHE A 65 7.34 13.97 12.55
C PHE A 65 7.63 12.55 13.06
N GLY A 66 8.87 12.28 13.49
CA GLY A 66 9.35 10.95 13.84
C GLY A 66 10.38 10.46 12.82
N SER A 67 10.23 9.23 12.35
CA SER A 67 11.11 8.68 11.32
C SER A 67 10.35 8.06 10.16
N LEU A 68 10.94 8.17 8.97
CA LEU A 68 10.50 7.59 7.72
C LEU A 68 11.69 6.86 7.09
N SER A 69 11.45 5.75 6.43
CA SER A 69 12.41 5.19 5.49
C SER A 69 11.78 4.57 4.28
N ARG A 70 12.58 4.48 3.22
CA ARG A 70 12.39 3.49 2.17
C ARG A 70 13.39 2.38 2.38
N THR A 71 12.91 1.14 2.51
CA THR A 71 13.78 -0.01 2.66
C THR A 71 13.51 -1.02 1.57
N LYS A 72 14.55 -1.41 0.84
CA LYS A 72 14.56 -2.59 -0.02
C LYS A 72 15.40 -3.64 0.66
N MET A 73 14.89 -4.85 0.83
CA MET A 73 15.62 -5.91 1.56
C MET A 73 15.31 -7.30 1.03
N THR A 74 16.20 -8.23 1.32
CA THR A 74 15.95 -9.67 1.19
C THR A 74 14.78 -10.07 2.12
N PRO A 75 13.83 -10.93 1.68
CA PRO A 75 12.71 -11.38 2.51
C PRO A 75 13.15 -11.86 3.89
N LEU A 76 12.42 -11.46 4.93
CA LEU A 76 12.78 -11.74 6.32
C LEU A 76 11.56 -11.83 7.23
N LEU A 77 11.77 -12.47 8.38
CA LEU A 77 10.90 -12.44 9.54
C LEU A 77 11.39 -11.37 10.51
N GLY A 78 10.49 -10.47 10.92
CA GLY A 78 10.69 -9.55 12.03
C GLY A 78 9.72 -9.87 13.17
N LEU A 79 10.21 -9.89 14.40
CA LEU A 79 9.41 -10.04 15.61
C LEU A 79 9.74 -8.90 16.58
N ARG A 80 8.70 -8.37 17.20
CA ARG A 80 8.83 -7.43 18.30
C ARG A 80 8.03 -7.96 19.47
N ASN A 81 8.66 -8.76 20.30
CA ASN A 81 8.03 -9.36 21.48
C ASN A 81 8.18 -8.44 22.70
N LYS A 82 7.63 -8.85 23.84
CA LYS A 82 7.73 -8.10 25.10
C LYS A 82 9.18 -7.71 25.46
N SER A 83 10.16 -8.57 25.14
CA SER A 83 11.60 -8.33 25.36
C SER A 83 12.19 -7.21 24.51
N GLU A 84 11.70 -7.05 23.27
CA GLU A 84 12.11 -5.95 22.40
C GLU A 84 11.36 -4.68 22.78
N ILE A 85 10.09 -4.80 23.16
CA ILE A 85 9.25 -3.67 23.57
C ILE A 85 9.81 -2.98 24.81
N SER A 86 10.26 -3.75 25.80
CA SER A 86 10.85 -3.20 27.02
C SER A 86 12.15 -2.39 26.79
N LYS A 87 12.81 -2.54 25.63
CA LYS A 87 14.03 -1.81 25.27
C LYS A 87 13.77 -0.45 24.62
N SER A 88 12.52 -0.15 24.24
CA SER A 88 12.08 1.15 23.72
C SER A 88 10.59 1.33 24.06
N PRO A 89 10.28 1.74 25.30
CA PRO A 89 8.91 1.79 25.80
C PRO A 89 8.08 2.92 25.18
N GLU A 90 8.70 3.86 24.47
CA GLU A 90 8.01 4.94 23.77
C GLU A 90 7.05 4.36 22.72
N GLY A 91 5.79 4.73 22.82
CA GLY A 91 4.76 4.25 21.91
C GLY A 91 4.76 5.04 20.61
N SER A 92 4.70 4.31 19.50
CA SER A 92 4.58 4.89 18.16
C SER A 92 3.45 4.22 17.39
N LEU A 93 2.83 4.99 16.49
CA LEU A 93 2.11 4.42 15.36
C LEU A 93 3.15 4.00 14.31
N TYR A 94 3.12 2.73 13.96
CA TYR A 94 3.91 2.21 12.87
C TYR A 94 3.05 2.10 11.62
N ALA A 95 3.60 2.52 10.48
CA ALA A 95 2.91 2.45 9.20
C ALA A 95 3.81 1.83 8.13
N ASN A 96 3.34 0.82 7.41
CA ASN A 96 4.10 0.17 6.33
C ASN A 96 3.30 0.21 5.04
N TYR A 97 3.77 1.00 4.07
CA TYR A 97 3.23 1.04 2.71
C TYR A 97 4.08 0.16 1.80
N VAL A 98 3.47 -0.84 1.17
CA VAL A 98 4.19 -1.84 0.37
C VAL A 98 4.46 -1.32 -1.04
N ILE A 99 5.74 -1.21 -1.41
CA ILE A 99 6.18 -0.84 -2.76
C ILE A 99 6.30 -2.09 -3.65
N SER A 100 6.88 -3.18 -3.11
CA SER A 100 7.08 -4.45 -3.80
C SER A 100 7.09 -5.63 -2.84
N GLY A 101 6.67 -6.79 -3.30
CA GLY A 101 6.48 -7.98 -2.48
C GLY A 101 5.14 -7.97 -1.73
N ARG A 102 5.10 -8.70 -0.62
CA ARG A 102 3.92 -8.84 0.25
C ARG A 102 4.36 -8.76 1.71
N LEU A 103 3.59 -8.05 2.52
CA LEU A 103 3.80 -7.95 3.96
C LEU A 103 2.65 -8.65 4.69
N VAL A 104 2.98 -9.62 5.55
CA VAL A 104 2.00 -10.20 6.47
C VAL A 104 2.31 -9.70 7.88
N VAL A 105 1.35 -9.04 8.51
CA VAL A 105 1.47 -8.49 9.87
C VAL A 105 0.51 -9.23 10.78
N THR A 106 1.02 -9.75 11.89
CA THR A 106 0.20 -10.37 12.95
C THR A 106 0.41 -9.64 14.26
N GLN A 107 -0.68 -9.14 14.85
CA GLN A 107 -0.71 -8.48 16.16
C GLN A 107 -2.09 -8.72 16.78
N ASN A 108 -2.13 -9.00 18.09
CA ASN A 108 -3.35 -9.38 18.82
C ASN A 108 -4.18 -10.49 18.14
N ASP A 109 -3.51 -11.54 17.66
CA ASP A 109 -4.13 -12.67 16.92
C ASP A 109 -4.83 -12.31 15.60
N VAL A 110 -4.82 -11.03 15.22
CA VAL A 110 -5.27 -10.57 13.90
C VAL A 110 -4.11 -10.62 12.94
N THR A 111 -4.29 -11.30 11.80
CA THR A 111 -3.31 -11.34 10.72
C THR A 111 -3.86 -10.62 9.50
N VAL A 112 -3.14 -9.59 9.03
CA VAL A 112 -3.42 -8.90 7.78
C VAL A 112 -2.33 -9.17 6.76
N THR A 113 -2.72 -9.21 5.48
CA THR A 113 -1.79 -9.35 4.36
C THR A 113 -1.94 -8.13 3.45
N ALA A 114 -0.88 -7.34 3.35
CA ALA A 114 -0.77 -6.20 2.48
C ALA A 114 0.03 -6.56 1.22
N GLU A 115 -0.53 -6.19 0.06
CA GLU A 115 0.16 -6.30 -1.23
C GLU A 115 0.63 -4.91 -1.70
N LYS A 116 1.27 -4.87 -2.87
CA LYS A 116 1.72 -3.61 -3.47
C LYS A 116 0.61 -2.54 -3.48
N GLY A 117 0.92 -1.42 -2.86
CA GLY A 117 0.06 -0.25 -2.73
C GLY A 117 -0.81 -0.24 -1.47
N ASP A 118 -0.86 -1.32 -0.71
CA ASP A 118 -1.58 -1.34 0.56
C ASP A 118 -0.72 -0.77 1.69
N LEU A 119 -1.39 -0.32 2.75
CA LEU A 119 -0.82 0.28 3.94
C LEU A 119 -1.27 -0.52 5.17
N VAL A 120 -0.35 -0.88 6.06
CA VAL A 120 -0.67 -1.44 7.38
C VAL A 120 -0.33 -0.42 8.46
N LEU A 121 -1.26 -0.18 9.37
CA LEU A 121 -1.11 0.68 10.55
C LEU A 121 -1.23 -0.15 11.82
N TYR A 122 -0.26 -0.07 12.71
CA TYR A 122 -0.32 -0.82 13.97
C TYR A 122 0.39 -0.10 15.11
N ASP A 123 0.01 -0.45 16.33
CA ASP A 123 0.59 0.10 17.56
C ASP A 123 1.91 -0.61 17.92
N SER A 124 3.00 0.14 18.04
CA SER A 124 4.33 -0.42 18.33
C SER A 124 4.50 -0.88 19.79
N THR A 125 3.54 -0.56 20.67
CA THR A 125 3.55 -0.96 22.09
C THR A 125 3.02 -2.37 22.32
N LEU A 126 2.44 -2.98 21.27
CA LEU A 126 1.89 -4.33 21.30
C LEU A 126 2.81 -5.31 20.53
N PRO A 127 2.90 -6.58 20.97
CA PRO A 127 3.67 -7.58 20.24
C PRO A 127 3.23 -7.72 18.78
N VAL A 128 4.19 -7.78 17.87
CA VAL A 128 3.91 -7.84 16.43
C VAL A 128 4.91 -8.73 15.70
N LYS A 129 4.40 -9.46 14.71
CA LYS A 129 5.16 -10.30 13.79
C LYS A 129 5.00 -9.80 12.35
N HIS A 130 6.11 -9.57 11.68
CA HIS A 130 6.19 -9.20 10.27
C HIS A 130 6.80 -10.35 9.48
N LEU A 131 6.10 -10.82 8.46
CA LEU A 131 6.67 -11.67 7.43
C LEU A 131 6.73 -10.88 6.13
N LYS A 132 7.95 -10.48 5.75
CA LYS A 132 8.25 -9.75 4.52
C LYS A 132 8.57 -10.75 3.43
N LEU A 133 7.74 -10.81 2.39
CA LEU A 133 7.80 -11.82 1.32
C LEU A 133 8.08 -11.19 -0.03
N GLY A 134 8.79 -11.92 -0.89
CA GLY A 134 9.07 -11.58 -2.29
C GLY A 134 10.01 -12.62 -2.91
N ASP A 135 10.06 -12.70 -4.24
CA ASP A 135 10.89 -13.70 -4.93
C ASP A 135 12.39 -13.42 -4.76
N THR A 136 12.77 -12.14 -4.79
CA THR A 136 14.16 -11.68 -4.65
C THR A 136 14.31 -10.59 -3.60
N SER A 137 13.34 -9.68 -3.52
CA SER A 137 13.36 -8.58 -2.54
C SER A 137 11.95 -8.16 -2.17
N PHE A 138 11.82 -7.63 -0.97
CA PHE A 138 10.67 -6.90 -0.46
C PHE A 138 11.04 -5.42 -0.33
N GLU A 139 10.07 -4.53 -0.56
CA GLU A 139 10.31 -3.09 -0.49
C GLU A 139 9.12 -2.34 0.11
N ASP A 140 9.38 -1.45 1.07
CA ASP A 140 8.37 -0.64 1.76
C ASP A 140 8.82 0.81 2.01
N LEU A 141 7.81 1.66 2.24
CA LEU A 141 7.96 2.85 3.07
C LEU A 141 7.53 2.51 4.50
N ALA A 142 8.43 2.69 5.46
CA ALA A 142 8.14 2.48 6.88
C ALA A 142 8.16 3.82 7.63
N PHE A 143 7.10 4.10 8.37
CA PHE A 143 6.97 5.26 9.24
C PHE A 143 6.89 4.80 10.69
N CYS A 144 7.58 5.51 11.57
CA CYS A 144 7.47 5.37 13.02
C CYS A 144 7.20 6.75 13.61
N ILE A 145 5.95 6.98 14.00
CA ILE A 145 5.44 8.28 14.45
C ILE A 145 5.15 8.19 15.95
N PRO A 146 5.85 8.95 16.80
CA PRO A 146 5.58 8.97 18.24
C PRO A 146 4.10 9.31 18.53
N LYS A 147 3.48 8.59 19.46
CA LYS A 147 2.05 8.76 19.77
C LYS A 147 1.70 10.18 20.22
N GLU A 148 2.61 10.86 20.90
CA GLU A 148 2.44 12.25 21.36
C GLU A 148 2.31 13.24 20.20
N ARG A 149 2.76 12.85 18.99
CA ARG A 149 2.69 13.65 17.77
C ARG A 149 1.49 13.30 16.90
N ILE A 150 0.75 12.24 17.26
CA ILE A 150 -0.50 11.87 16.59
C ILE A 150 -1.59 12.79 17.13
N GLY A 151 -2.13 13.66 16.28
CA GLY A 151 -3.22 14.59 16.65
C GLY A 151 -4.58 13.92 16.98
N ARG A 152 -4.58 12.61 17.26
CA ARG A 152 -5.75 11.78 17.60
C ARG A 152 -5.36 10.66 18.60
N PRO A 153 -5.02 11.00 19.86
CA PRO A 153 -4.54 10.03 20.85
C PRO A 153 -5.59 8.95 21.21
N ASP A 154 -6.89 9.24 21.01
CA ASP A 154 -7.98 8.31 21.33
C ASP A 154 -8.22 7.22 20.28
N LYS A 155 -7.55 7.28 19.12
CA LYS A 155 -7.66 6.25 18.09
C LYS A 155 -6.62 5.15 18.31
N THR A 156 -7.09 3.94 18.56
CA THR A 156 -6.26 2.74 18.50
C THR A 156 -6.12 2.29 17.06
N PHE A 157 -4.91 1.84 16.70
CA PHE A 157 -4.62 1.24 15.41
C PHE A 157 -4.20 -0.20 15.66
N ASP A 158 -5.20 -1.09 15.71
CA ASP A 158 -5.00 -2.50 16.03
C ASP A 158 -4.83 -3.30 14.73
N ASN A 159 -3.61 -3.32 14.20
CA ASN A 159 -3.24 -4.04 12.98
C ASN A 159 -4.17 -3.77 11.77
N LEU A 160 -4.40 -2.49 11.48
CA LEU A 160 -5.33 -2.04 10.47
C LEU A 160 -4.72 -2.10 9.06
N LEU A 161 -5.35 -2.86 8.17
CA LEU A 161 -5.09 -2.80 6.73
C LEU A 161 -5.91 -1.68 6.08
N VAL A 162 -5.23 -0.72 5.45
CA VAL A 162 -5.82 0.27 4.57
C VAL A 162 -5.48 -0.14 3.14
N SER A 163 -6.47 -0.61 2.39
CA SER A 163 -6.24 -1.01 0.99
C SER A 163 -5.89 0.22 0.15
N LYS A 164 -5.11 0.03 -0.91
CA LYS A 164 -4.73 1.09 -1.87
C LYS A 164 -5.89 1.96 -2.37
N VAL A 165 -7.11 1.42 -2.42
CA VAL A 165 -8.32 2.15 -2.85
C VAL A 165 -8.90 3.05 -1.77
N ASP A 166 -8.59 2.77 -0.51
CA ASP A 166 -9.06 3.50 0.67
C ASP A 166 -8.01 4.51 1.18
N ILE A 167 -6.77 4.44 0.66
CA ILE A 167 -5.75 5.45 0.93
C ILE A 167 -6.21 6.79 0.37
N ILE A 168 -6.27 7.80 1.24
CA ILE A 168 -6.71 9.13 0.84
C ILE A 168 -5.77 9.74 -0.21
N PRO A 169 -6.29 10.46 -1.23
CA PRO A 169 -5.46 10.94 -2.34
C PRO A 169 -4.22 11.76 -1.94
N PRO A 170 -4.26 12.66 -0.94
CA PRO A 170 -3.07 13.39 -0.51
C PRO A 170 -1.96 12.47 0.00
N LEU A 171 -2.32 11.41 0.75
CA LEU A 171 -1.38 10.44 1.29
C LEU A 171 -0.83 9.55 0.16
N ALA A 172 -1.68 9.13 -0.78
CA ALA A 172 -1.25 8.38 -1.96
C ALA A 172 -0.22 9.17 -2.80
N SER A 173 -0.42 10.49 -2.97
CA SER A 173 0.55 11.36 -3.66
C SER A 173 1.88 11.45 -2.91
N CYS A 174 1.86 11.55 -1.57
CA CYS A 174 3.08 11.53 -0.76
C CYS A 174 3.83 10.21 -0.94
N PHE A 175 3.14 9.07 -0.84
CA PHE A 175 3.74 7.75 -1.04
C PHE A 175 4.32 7.60 -2.44
N ALA A 176 3.61 8.04 -3.48
CA ALA A 176 4.11 7.99 -4.85
C ALA A 176 5.39 8.81 -5.00
N PHE A 177 5.43 10.04 -4.47
CA PHE A 177 6.62 10.89 -4.53
C PHE A 177 7.80 10.29 -3.75
N LEU A 178 7.58 9.91 -2.49
CA LEU A 178 8.61 9.34 -1.61
C LEU A 178 9.18 8.04 -2.19
N SER A 179 8.32 7.18 -2.75
CA SER A 179 8.75 5.92 -3.36
C SER A 179 9.73 6.13 -4.52
N HIS A 180 9.64 7.24 -5.25
CA HIS A 180 10.53 7.48 -6.40
C HIS A 180 11.69 8.43 -6.09
N ASN A 181 11.52 9.37 -5.16
CA ASN A 181 12.42 10.51 -5.03
C ASN A 181 13.14 10.63 -3.67
N ILE A 182 12.92 9.71 -2.71
CA ILE A 182 13.51 9.82 -1.36
C ILE A 182 15.05 9.85 -1.35
N SER A 183 15.72 9.36 -2.39
CA SER A 183 17.19 9.39 -2.49
C SER A 183 17.75 10.66 -3.14
N SER A 184 16.92 11.48 -3.76
CA SER A 184 17.36 12.61 -4.60
C SER A 184 16.67 13.94 -4.30
N ALA A 185 15.55 13.93 -3.60
CA ALA A 185 14.84 15.14 -3.17
C ALA A 185 15.59 15.87 -2.05
N GLN A 186 15.29 17.16 -1.87
CA GLN A 186 15.93 17.96 -0.83
C GLN A 186 15.45 17.54 0.57
N PRO A 187 16.33 17.56 1.60
CA PRO A 187 15.95 17.18 2.96
C PRO A 187 14.73 17.92 3.50
N GLU A 188 14.57 19.21 3.19
CA GLU A 188 13.46 20.05 3.64
C GLU A 188 12.12 19.62 2.99
N GLU A 189 12.14 19.25 1.71
CA GLU A 189 10.98 18.71 1.00
C GLU A 189 10.57 17.36 1.59
N LEU A 190 11.55 16.51 1.86
CA LEU A 190 11.34 15.21 2.49
C LEU A 190 10.78 15.37 3.90
N ALA A 191 11.28 16.33 4.69
CA ALA A 191 10.78 16.65 6.01
C ALA A 191 9.31 17.09 5.97
N ALA A 192 8.97 18.01 5.06
CA ALA A 192 7.61 18.48 4.87
C ALA A 192 6.65 17.34 4.49
N LEU A 193 7.08 16.45 3.57
CA LEU A 193 6.31 15.27 3.19
C LEU A 193 6.19 14.25 4.33
N GLY A 194 7.24 14.07 5.14
CA GLY A 194 7.20 13.25 6.35
C GLY A 194 6.17 13.76 7.36
N GLY A 195 6.16 15.08 7.61
CA GLY A 195 5.16 15.76 8.43
C GLY A 195 3.74 15.62 7.88
N ALA A 196 3.56 15.81 6.56
CA ALA A 196 2.28 15.60 5.91
C ALA A 196 1.79 14.15 6.07
N CYS A 197 2.66 13.16 5.87
CA CYS A 197 2.32 11.75 6.09
C CYS A 197 1.90 11.50 7.54
N ALA A 198 2.63 12.03 8.52
CA ALA A 198 2.29 11.85 9.94
C ALA A 198 0.92 12.41 10.30
N ALA A 199 0.53 13.55 9.72
CA ALA A 199 -0.81 14.12 9.90
C ALA A 199 -1.91 13.33 9.15
N LEU A 200 -1.60 12.75 7.99
CA LEU A 200 -2.57 12.09 7.11
C LEU A 200 -2.80 10.60 7.44
N LEU A 201 -1.81 9.89 7.95
CA LEU A 201 -1.88 8.46 8.30
C LEU A 201 -3.05 8.14 9.26
N PRO A 202 -3.27 8.88 10.36
CA PRO A 202 -4.40 8.65 11.26
C PRO A 202 -5.77 8.93 10.63
N ILE A 203 -5.82 9.83 9.63
CA ILE A 203 -7.05 10.14 8.88
C ILE A 203 -7.38 8.98 7.96
N SER A 204 -6.37 8.44 7.26
CA SER A 204 -6.57 7.30 6.36
C SER A 204 -7.05 6.06 7.11
N GLY A 205 -6.49 5.77 8.30
CA GLY A 205 -7.00 4.68 9.15
C GLY A 205 -8.36 4.99 9.78
N GLY A 206 -8.74 6.27 9.86
CA GLY A 206 -10.00 6.71 10.43
C GLY A 206 -11.23 6.53 9.54
N ARG A 207 -11.07 6.66 8.22
CA ARG A 207 -12.18 6.46 7.26
C ARG A 207 -12.62 5.00 7.20
N SER A 208 -11.73 4.09 7.57
CA SER A 208 -12.04 2.67 7.76
C SER A 208 -12.99 2.41 8.94
N HIS A 209 -13.08 3.32 9.92
CA HIS A 209 -13.87 3.18 11.15
C HIS A 209 -15.16 4.01 11.24
N GLU A 210 -15.38 5.00 10.37
CA GLU A 210 -16.50 5.96 10.50
C GLU A 210 -17.86 5.47 9.96
N PHE A 211 -17.98 4.21 9.51
CA PHE A 211 -19.26 3.62 9.11
C PHE A 211 -19.66 2.45 10.04
N ARG A 212 -20.09 2.78 11.27
CA ARG A 212 -20.60 1.81 12.24
C ARG A 212 -22.12 1.90 12.40
N PRO A 213 -22.89 0.96 11.84
CA PRO A 213 -24.12 0.49 12.43
C PRO A 213 -23.86 -0.92 13.00
N ASP A 214 -23.93 -1.01 14.33
CA ASP A 214 -24.05 -2.20 15.19
C ASP A 214 -23.36 -3.51 14.80
N GLY A 215 -22.43 -3.88 15.67
CA GLY A 215 -21.81 -5.18 15.97
C GLY A 215 -22.11 -6.39 15.08
N ILE A 216 -21.01 -7.09 14.74
CA ILE A 216 -20.87 -8.52 14.37
C ILE A 216 -20.33 -8.82 12.92
N ALA A 217 -19.96 -7.85 12.07
CA ALA A 217 -19.61 -8.19 10.65
C ALA A 217 -18.45 -7.42 9.95
N GLU A 218 -17.32 -7.09 10.60
CA GLU A 218 -16.22 -6.33 9.95
C GLU A 218 -15.29 -7.18 9.06
N ASP A 219 -14.96 -8.42 9.42
CA ASP A 219 -14.15 -9.30 8.55
C ASP A 219 -14.88 -9.64 7.23
N ALA A 220 -16.19 -9.80 7.31
CA ALA A 220 -17.03 -10.17 6.17
C ALA A 220 -17.15 -9.02 5.16
N SER A 221 -17.29 -7.76 5.58
CA SER A 221 -17.50 -6.64 4.64
C SER A 221 -16.27 -6.31 3.79
N ASN A 222 -15.09 -6.22 4.41
CA ASN A 222 -13.83 -6.00 3.69
C ASN A 222 -13.38 -7.24 2.90
N HIS A 223 -13.78 -8.44 3.33
CA HIS A 223 -13.67 -9.65 2.51
C HIS A 223 -14.56 -9.55 1.26
N TYR A 224 -15.86 -9.27 1.41
CA TYR A 224 -16.77 -9.22 0.27
C TYR A 224 -16.47 -8.09 -0.71
N ALA A 225 -16.00 -6.93 -0.27
CA ALA A 225 -15.57 -5.87 -1.18
C ALA A 225 -14.38 -6.32 -2.05
N ARG A 226 -13.36 -6.95 -1.44
CA ARG A 226 -12.20 -7.51 -2.17
C ARG A 226 -12.62 -8.65 -3.09
N GLU A 227 -13.44 -9.57 -2.61
CA GLU A 227 -13.94 -10.69 -3.40
C GLU A 227 -14.85 -10.23 -4.55
N LEU A 228 -15.63 -9.16 -4.38
CA LEU A 228 -16.41 -8.55 -5.46
C LEU A 228 -15.51 -8.00 -6.57
N VAL A 229 -14.42 -7.31 -6.22
CA VAL A 229 -13.44 -6.81 -7.20
C VAL A 229 -12.74 -7.98 -7.90
N ARG A 230 -12.31 -9.02 -7.15
CA ARG A 230 -11.70 -10.23 -7.73
C ARG A 230 -12.65 -10.95 -8.69
N PHE A 231 -13.91 -11.09 -8.30
CA PHE A 231 -14.96 -11.71 -9.11
C PHE A 231 -15.17 -10.93 -10.42
N ILE A 232 -15.25 -9.60 -10.33
CA ILE A 232 -15.39 -8.73 -11.51
C ILE A 232 -14.17 -8.85 -12.41
N ASP A 233 -12.95 -8.81 -11.86
CA ASP A 233 -11.73 -8.87 -12.64
C ASP A 233 -11.57 -10.20 -13.37
N ALA A 234 -11.94 -11.31 -12.72
CA ALA A 234 -11.93 -12.64 -13.33
C ALA A 234 -12.96 -12.79 -14.46
N ARG A 235 -14.05 -12.01 -14.44
CA ARG A 235 -15.15 -12.09 -15.41
C ARG A 235 -15.34 -10.81 -16.23
N ILE A 236 -14.33 -9.94 -16.29
CA ILE A 236 -14.50 -8.59 -16.83
C ILE A 236 -14.92 -8.58 -18.32
N ALA A 237 -14.51 -9.61 -19.07
CA ALA A 237 -14.85 -9.82 -20.48
C ALA A 237 -16.25 -10.41 -20.71
N ASP A 238 -16.92 -10.94 -19.67
CA ASP A 238 -18.24 -11.55 -19.78
C ASP A 238 -19.33 -10.48 -19.95
N ALA A 239 -19.95 -10.42 -21.12
CA ALA A 239 -20.99 -9.44 -21.43
C ALA A 239 -22.26 -9.57 -20.55
N GLU A 240 -22.47 -10.73 -19.91
CA GLU A 240 -23.58 -11.01 -18.99
C GLU A 240 -23.26 -10.68 -17.52
N LEU A 241 -22.03 -10.26 -17.21
CA LEU A 241 -21.60 -9.90 -15.85
C LEU A 241 -22.57 -8.90 -15.20
N CYS A 242 -23.25 -9.35 -14.15
CA CYS A 242 -24.27 -8.57 -13.45
C CYS A 242 -24.19 -8.75 -11.92
N PRO A 243 -24.86 -7.88 -11.14
CA PRO A 243 -24.83 -7.94 -9.68
C PRO A 243 -25.33 -9.26 -9.07
N SER A 244 -26.33 -9.92 -9.69
CA SER A 244 -26.84 -11.21 -9.21
C SER A 244 -25.81 -12.32 -9.29
N MET A 245 -25.06 -12.40 -10.40
CA MET A 245 -23.97 -13.38 -10.53
C MET A 245 -22.90 -13.19 -9.45
N ALA A 246 -22.58 -11.94 -9.11
CA ALA A 246 -21.62 -11.62 -8.05
C ALA A 246 -22.17 -11.97 -6.65
N ALA A 247 -23.45 -11.71 -6.43
CA ALA A 247 -24.15 -12.05 -5.19
C ALA A 247 -24.18 -13.56 -4.95
N ASP A 248 -24.57 -14.33 -5.97
CA ASP A 248 -24.67 -15.79 -5.93
C ASP A 248 -23.30 -16.44 -5.71
N ASN A 249 -22.25 -15.92 -6.37
CA ASN A 249 -20.90 -16.46 -6.22
C ASN A 249 -20.33 -16.28 -4.81
N LEU A 250 -20.68 -15.17 -4.15
CA LEU A 250 -20.12 -14.78 -2.86
C LEU A 250 -21.04 -15.10 -1.68
N GLY A 251 -22.22 -15.68 -1.92
CA GLY A 251 -23.18 -16.01 -0.86
C GLY A 251 -23.75 -14.78 -0.15
N ILE A 252 -23.87 -13.65 -0.85
CA ILE A 252 -24.38 -12.37 -0.31
C ILE A 252 -25.65 -11.93 -1.04
N SER A 253 -26.39 -10.97 -0.46
CA SER A 253 -27.55 -10.40 -1.15
C SER A 253 -27.13 -9.42 -2.26
N VAL A 254 -27.93 -9.32 -3.33
CA VAL A 254 -27.76 -8.30 -4.38
C VAL A 254 -27.82 -6.88 -3.82
N ARG A 255 -28.66 -6.66 -2.80
CA ARG A 255 -28.72 -5.39 -2.06
C ARG A 255 -27.36 -5.07 -1.44
N TYR A 256 -26.66 -6.06 -0.89
CA TYR A 256 -25.33 -5.90 -0.32
C TYR A 256 -24.30 -5.53 -1.39
N VAL A 257 -24.34 -6.17 -2.57
CA VAL A 257 -23.50 -5.79 -3.72
C VAL A 257 -23.68 -4.32 -4.08
N HIS A 258 -24.94 -3.87 -4.25
CA HIS A 258 -25.21 -2.46 -4.54
C HIS A 258 -24.75 -1.52 -3.42
N LYS A 259 -24.92 -1.91 -2.15
CA LYS A 259 -24.43 -1.14 -1.00
C LYS A 259 -22.91 -0.95 -1.09
N GLN A 260 -22.15 -1.99 -1.42
CA GLN A 260 -20.69 -1.90 -1.56
C GLN A 260 -20.28 -0.90 -2.63
N PHE A 261 -20.89 -0.95 -3.83
CA PHE A 261 -20.56 0.02 -4.88
C PHE A 261 -21.06 1.44 -4.58
N ALA A 262 -22.19 1.59 -3.89
CA ALA A 262 -22.71 2.89 -3.47
C ALA A 262 -21.75 3.57 -2.47
N MET A 263 -21.14 2.81 -1.55
CA MET A 263 -20.10 3.34 -0.64
C MET A 263 -18.87 3.84 -1.40
N LEU A 264 -18.56 3.26 -2.56
CA LEU A 264 -17.50 3.70 -3.47
C LEU A 264 -17.93 4.88 -4.38
N GLY A 265 -19.11 5.47 -4.16
CA GLY A 265 -19.64 6.57 -4.96
C GLY A 265 -19.98 6.16 -6.40
N THR A 266 -20.20 4.87 -6.66
CA THR A 266 -20.46 4.34 -8.00
C THR A 266 -21.57 3.29 -8.00
N THR A 267 -21.84 2.70 -9.16
CA THR A 267 -22.69 1.52 -9.28
C THR A 267 -21.85 0.35 -9.79
N PHE A 268 -22.30 -0.89 -9.54
CA PHE A 268 -21.67 -2.09 -10.10
C PHE A 268 -21.44 -1.95 -11.60
N SER A 269 -22.47 -1.57 -12.36
CA SER A 269 -22.41 -1.42 -13.80
C SER A 269 -21.46 -0.31 -14.25
N SER A 270 -21.46 0.84 -13.54
CA SER A 270 -20.53 1.93 -13.81
C SER A 270 -19.08 1.52 -13.54
N TYR A 271 -18.83 0.78 -12.46
CA TYR A 271 -17.51 0.24 -12.10
C TYR A 271 -17.01 -0.74 -13.16
N VAL A 272 -17.82 -1.74 -13.53
CA VAL A 272 -17.51 -2.71 -14.59
C VAL A 272 -17.21 -2.00 -15.91
N THR A 273 -18.06 -1.04 -16.30
CA THR A 273 -17.86 -0.24 -17.52
C THR A 273 -16.52 0.51 -17.46
N SER A 274 -16.20 1.14 -16.33
CA SER A 274 -14.96 1.88 -16.12
C SER A 274 -13.73 0.98 -16.30
N ARG A 275 -13.73 -0.21 -15.70
CA ARG A 275 -12.65 -1.20 -15.80
C ARG A 275 -12.50 -1.77 -17.21
N ARG A 276 -13.60 -2.04 -17.92
CA ARG A 276 -13.57 -2.47 -19.33
C ARG A 276 -12.91 -1.42 -20.23
N LEU A 277 -13.26 -0.15 -20.03
CA LEU A 277 -12.66 0.96 -20.78
C LEU A 277 -11.15 1.08 -20.55
N GLU A 278 -10.66 0.84 -19.32
CA GLU A 278 -9.23 0.81 -19.00
C GLU A 278 -8.50 -0.34 -19.71
N ARG A 279 -9.09 -1.53 -19.75
CA ARG A 279 -8.54 -2.67 -20.50
C ARG A 279 -8.47 -2.37 -21.99
N ILE A 280 -9.52 -1.79 -22.56
CA ILE A 280 -9.54 -1.39 -23.98
C ILE A 280 -8.49 -0.30 -24.24
N SER A 281 -8.35 0.71 -23.38
CA SER A 281 -7.31 1.74 -23.58
C SER A 281 -5.91 1.15 -23.58
N HIS A 282 -5.66 0.15 -22.73
CA HIS A 282 -4.39 -0.57 -22.72
C HIS A 282 -4.16 -1.37 -24.01
N ASP A 283 -5.16 -2.13 -24.46
CA ASP A 283 -5.07 -2.88 -25.72
C ASP A 283 -4.91 -1.96 -26.95
N LEU A 284 -5.43 -0.73 -26.90
CA LEU A 284 -5.29 0.24 -27.99
C LEU A 284 -3.84 0.74 -28.14
N ILE A 285 -3.06 0.82 -27.05
CA ILE A 285 -1.68 1.31 -27.06
C ILE A 285 -0.64 0.18 -27.11
N SER A 286 -1.01 -1.04 -26.70
CA SER A 286 -0.05 -2.12 -26.50
C SER A 286 0.45 -2.81 -27.79
N GLY A 287 -0.05 -2.43 -28.97
CA GLY A 287 0.65 -2.54 -30.27
C GLY A 287 1.21 -3.88 -30.77
N VAL A 288 1.14 -5.02 -30.06
CA VAL A 288 1.79 -6.26 -30.50
C VAL A 288 0.96 -6.97 -31.59
N GLY A 289 1.36 -6.74 -32.85
CA GLY A 289 1.24 -7.71 -33.94
C GLY A 289 0.06 -7.57 -34.91
N ALA A 290 -1.14 -7.24 -34.44
CA ALA A 290 -2.32 -7.17 -35.32
C ALA A 290 -3.31 -6.13 -34.81
N ASN A 291 -3.07 -4.85 -35.13
CA ASN A 291 -3.83 -3.68 -34.69
C ASN A 291 -5.36 -3.89 -34.84
N PRO A 292 -6.06 -4.41 -33.82
CA PRO A 292 -7.36 -5.04 -34.06
C PRO A 292 -8.43 -3.96 -34.25
N PRO A 293 -9.51 -4.25 -35.00
CA PRO A 293 -10.60 -3.29 -35.14
C PRO A 293 -11.13 -2.86 -33.77
N ILE A 294 -11.45 -1.57 -33.60
CA ILE A 294 -11.95 -1.02 -32.33
C ILE A 294 -13.20 -1.78 -31.84
N SER A 295 -14.06 -2.21 -32.78
CA SER A 295 -15.23 -3.03 -32.48
C SER A 295 -14.86 -4.38 -31.87
N VAL A 296 -13.83 -5.05 -32.38
CA VAL A 296 -13.33 -6.32 -31.84
C VAL A 296 -12.85 -6.15 -30.40
N LEU A 297 -12.13 -5.06 -30.10
CA LEU A 297 -11.71 -4.77 -28.71
C LEU A 297 -12.90 -4.49 -27.79
N ALA A 298 -13.91 -3.76 -28.25
CA ALA A 298 -15.11 -3.48 -27.47
C ALA A 298 -15.86 -4.77 -27.11
N TYR A 299 -16.08 -5.66 -28.09
CA TYR A 299 -16.74 -6.93 -27.87
C TYR A 299 -15.89 -7.89 -27.02
N ARG A 300 -14.56 -7.93 -27.24
CA ARG A 300 -13.62 -8.75 -26.45
C ARG A 300 -13.71 -8.46 -24.95
N TRP A 301 -13.88 -7.19 -24.59
CA TRP A 301 -13.99 -6.76 -23.20
C TRP A 301 -15.44 -6.64 -22.72
N GLY A 302 -16.42 -7.24 -23.42
CA GLY A 302 -17.77 -7.45 -22.91
C GLY A 302 -18.75 -6.29 -23.12
N PHE A 303 -18.48 -5.33 -24.02
CA PHE A 303 -19.53 -4.40 -24.47
C PHE A 303 -20.45 -5.10 -25.47
N ARG A 304 -21.78 -4.99 -25.29
CA ARG A 304 -22.77 -5.55 -26.23
C ARG A 304 -23.09 -4.63 -27.41
N ASP A 305 -22.88 -3.33 -27.23
CA ASP A 305 -23.22 -2.31 -28.21
C ASP A 305 -22.08 -1.31 -28.37
N LEU A 306 -21.69 -1.09 -29.63
CA LEU A 306 -20.59 -0.22 -29.99
C LEU A 306 -20.91 1.25 -29.71
N SER A 307 -22.17 1.66 -29.85
CA SER A 307 -22.61 3.04 -29.62
C SER A 307 -22.45 3.43 -28.14
N THR A 308 -22.83 2.52 -27.25
CA THR A 308 -22.66 2.64 -25.80
C THR A 308 -21.19 2.67 -25.43
N PHE A 309 -20.37 1.80 -26.00
CA PHE A 309 -18.93 1.83 -25.83
C PHE A 309 -18.32 3.18 -26.23
N ILE A 310 -18.58 3.68 -27.44
CA ILE A 310 -17.98 4.93 -27.95
C ILE A 310 -18.36 6.11 -27.04
N ARG A 311 -19.64 6.21 -26.66
CA ARG A 311 -20.12 7.27 -25.75
C ARG A 311 -19.43 7.20 -24.38
N CYS A 312 -19.30 6.00 -23.81
CA CYS A 312 -18.65 5.80 -22.52
C CYS A 312 -17.13 6.06 -22.58
N PHE A 313 -16.48 5.64 -23.66
CA PHE A 313 -15.04 5.87 -23.90
C PHE A 313 -14.74 7.37 -24.02
N LYS A 314 -15.48 8.08 -24.88
CA LYS A 314 -15.33 9.54 -25.05
C LYS A 314 -15.58 10.29 -23.75
N ARG A 315 -16.60 9.89 -22.98
CA ARG A 315 -16.88 10.48 -21.67
C ARG A 315 -15.73 10.28 -20.67
N LYS A 316 -15.07 9.12 -20.69
CA LYS A 316 -13.99 8.80 -19.76
C LYS A 316 -12.63 9.41 -20.15
N PHE A 317 -12.27 9.34 -21.42
CA PHE A 317 -10.92 9.71 -21.90
C PHE A 317 -10.88 11.04 -22.66
N GLY A 318 -12.01 11.71 -22.85
CA GLY A 318 -12.10 13.01 -23.53
C GLY A 318 -11.98 12.97 -25.05
N CYS A 319 -11.62 11.83 -25.65
CA CYS A 319 -11.51 11.63 -27.10
C CYS A 319 -12.10 10.28 -27.53
N SER A 320 -12.28 10.09 -28.84
CA SER A 320 -12.73 8.83 -29.42
C SER A 320 -11.63 7.75 -29.31
N PRO A 321 -11.99 6.45 -29.32
CA PRO A 321 -11.00 5.36 -29.29
C PRO A 321 -9.99 5.41 -30.46
N ARG A 322 -10.42 5.93 -31.62
CA ARG A 322 -9.56 6.11 -32.80
C ARG A 322 -8.52 7.22 -32.57
N GLU A 323 -8.96 8.35 -32.04
CA GLU A 323 -8.05 9.45 -31.67
C GLU A 323 -7.09 9.01 -30.56
N TYR A 324 -7.59 8.27 -29.56
CA TYR A 324 -6.78 7.72 -28.47
C TYR A 324 -5.65 6.84 -29.01
N ARG A 325 -5.96 5.89 -29.90
CA ARG A 325 -4.98 5.02 -30.59
C ARG A 325 -3.98 5.78 -31.46
N SER A 326 -4.38 6.90 -32.06
CA SER A 326 -3.47 7.69 -32.90
C SER A 326 -2.55 8.58 -32.09
N LYS A 327 -2.93 8.91 -30.85
CA LYS A 327 -2.24 9.88 -29.99
C LYS A 327 -1.22 9.22 -29.05
N PHE A 328 -1.45 7.97 -28.69
CA PHE A 328 -0.65 7.19 -27.74
C PHE A 328 -0.27 5.85 -28.37
#